data_AF-A0A259TBA2-F1
#
_entry.id   AF-A0A259TBA2-F1
#
_cell.length_a   1.000
_cell.length_b   1.000
_cell.length_c   1.000
_cell.angle_alpha   90.00
_cell.angle_beta   90.00
_cell.angle_gamma   90.00
#
_symmetry.space_group_name_H-M   'P 1'
#
loop_
_entity.id
_entity.type
_entity.pdbx_description
1 polymer ?
#
loop_
_entity_poly.entity_id
_entity_poly.type
_entity_poly.pdbx_seq_one_letter_code
_entity_poly.pdbx_strand_id
1 'polypeptide(L)'
;MAGSSVFAEPSALKPPEMLSYTDLDVSAGEVFEHGMNQISYAGIQGDQVVVHSIGAYGQIKEEISFPKQELEYIAEFHHAQDKGYIAGGGSQILKVSEKGQKEWGYALQKADSYIASVDQLKNGKYAAAMDVPGSTSNSRLLHWILFSEAGKVLHEGDLEGVAFDRIHSLQHTSDGGFVVSGSEYQDGEKGHVVLAKFTPSGQVKWKQSIAVADDSQNVDVLSIAEANDGSIVAAGYYNHPNPNDPIRYLTTGYALSVDHSGMLQWTSVLDSTFDRSMANDIQPASDGGFIATGKVNEDWHGTVSRQWVWGISPDGVTNWSKVINRANYNAGEFVQPLQNGQTLLIGTADGSYKLMKLDAAGRQN
;
A
#
# COMPACT_ATOMS: atom_id res chain seq x y z
N MET A 1 -47.30 -20.60 17.93
CA MET A 1 -46.68 -20.11 16.68
C MET A 1 -45.23 -19.81 16.98
N ALA A 2 -44.32 -20.73 16.65
CA ALA A 2 -42.89 -20.51 16.73
C ALA A 2 -42.44 -19.94 15.38
N GLY A 3 -42.03 -18.68 15.34
CA GLY A 3 -41.46 -18.07 14.15
C GLY A 3 -40.01 -18.49 14.02
N SER A 4 -39.70 -19.34 13.04
CA SER A 4 -38.33 -19.60 12.63
C SER A 4 -37.86 -18.40 11.80
N SER A 5 -37.04 -17.54 12.41
CA SER A 5 -36.22 -16.59 11.66
C SER A 5 -35.14 -17.39 10.93
N VAL A 6 -35.36 -17.64 9.65
CA VAL A 6 -34.30 -18.11 8.75
C VAL A 6 -33.40 -16.90 8.52
N PHE A 7 -32.24 -16.88 9.16
CA PHE A 7 -31.16 -16.00 8.74
C PHE A 7 -30.72 -16.51 7.37
N ALA A 8 -30.96 -15.73 6.33
CA ALA A 8 -30.32 -15.97 5.04
C ALA A 8 -28.82 -15.81 5.26
N GLU A 9 -28.04 -16.86 5.00
CA GLU A 9 -26.60 -16.70 4.88
C GLU A 9 -26.32 -15.66 3.78
N PRO A 10 -25.41 -14.70 4.00
CA PRO A 10 -25.06 -13.74 2.96
C PRO A 10 -24.55 -14.55 1.76
N SER A 11 -25.28 -14.48 0.65
CA SER A 11 -24.90 -15.19 -0.56
C SER A 11 -23.55 -14.64 -1.03
N ALA A 12 -22.51 -15.47 -0.97
CA ALA A 12 -21.18 -15.12 -1.49
C ALA A 12 -21.34 -14.55 -2.91
N LEU A 13 -20.86 -13.33 -3.12
CA LEU A 13 -20.95 -12.70 -4.43
C LEU A 13 -20.17 -13.55 -5.43
N LYS A 14 -20.70 -13.75 -6.63
CA LYS A 14 -19.93 -14.41 -7.70
C LYS A 14 -18.65 -13.59 -7.92
N PRO A 15 -17.45 -14.21 -7.87
CA PRO A 15 -16.21 -13.51 -8.13
C PRO A 15 -16.24 -12.83 -9.51
N PRO A 16 -15.63 -11.65 -9.66
CA PRO A 16 -15.66 -10.90 -10.90
C PRO A 16 -14.96 -11.65 -12.04
N GLU A 17 -15.41 -11.45 -13.27
CA GLU A 17 -14.80 -12.00 -14.48
C GLU A 17 -13.71 -11.06 -15.04
N MET A 18 -12.71 -11.65 -15.69
CA MET A 18 -11.64 -10.89 -16.32
C MET A 18 -12.12 -10.40 -17.68
N LEU A 19 -12.20 -9.08 -17.83
CA LEU A 19 -12.62 -8.41 -19.06
C LEU A 19 -11.48 -8.27 -20.07
N SER A 20 -10.27 -7.98 -19.57
CA SER A 20 -9.08 -7.84 -20.41
C SER A 20 -7.81 -8.21 -19.65
N TYR A 21 -6.79 -8.58 -20.42
CA TYR A 21 -5.45 -8.89 -19.97
C TYR A 21 -4.48 -8.46 -21.06
N THR A 22 -3.53 -7.59 -20.70
CA THR A 22 -2.59 -7.00 -21.65
C THR A 22 -1.21 -6.94 -21.02
N ASP A 23 -0.17 -7.13 -21.84
CA ASP A 23 1.19 -6.82 -21.45
C ASP A 23 1.31 -5.35 -21.07
N LEU A 24 1.97 -5.10 -19.95
CA LEU A 24 2.25 -3.77 -19.46
C LEU A 24 3.77 -3.59 -19.47
N ASP A 25 4.25 -2.76 -20.39
CA ASP A 25 5.68 -2.46 -20.55
C ASP A 25 6.10 -1.44 -19.50
N VAL A 26 6.31 -1.95 -18.29
CA VAL A 26 6.72 -1.20 -17.10
C VAL A 26 8.11 -1.69 -16.73
N SER A 27 9.04 -0.75 -16.61
CA SER A 27 10.41 -1.08 -16.19
C SER A 27 10.46 -1.50 -14.72
N ALA A 28 11.45 -2.31 -14.35
CA ALA A 28 11.68 -2.62 -12.94
C ALA A 28 11.96 -1.33 -12.14
N GLY A 29 11.33 -1.20 -10.97
CA GLY A 29 11.50 -0.04 -10.09
C GLY A 29 10.56 1.14 -10.35
N GLU A 30 9.54 0.96 -11.20
CA GLU A 30 8.46 1.93 -11.32
C GLU A 30 7.57 1.93 -10.07
N VAL A 31 7.15 3.13 -9.68
CA VAL A 31 6.29 3.35 -8.51
C VAL A 31 4.88 3.66 -8.99
N PHE A 32 3.92 2.91 -8.49
CA PHE A 32 2.50 3.09 -8.78
C PHE A 32 1.83 4.01 -7.76
N GLU A 33 0.88 4.82 -8.22
CA GLU A 33 0.08 5.71 -7.40
C GLU A 33 -1.41 5.48 -7.69
N HIS A 34 -2.20 5.39 -6.63
CA HIS A 34 -3.65 5.29 -6.72
C HIS A 34 -4.24 6.64 -7.13
N GLY A 35 -5.05 6.63 -8.18
CA GLY A 35 -5.74 7.81 -8.68
C GLY A 35 -7.26 7.65 -8.69
N MET A 36 -7.97 8.74 -8.91
CA MET A 36 -9.42 8.69 -9.08
C MET A 36 -9.77 8.04 -10.42
N ASN A 37 -10.18 6.77 -10.39
CA ASN A 37 -10.50 5.95 -11.58
C ASN A 37 -9.31 5.71 -12.55
N GLN A 38 -8.09 5.81 -12.06
CA GLN A 38 -6.89 5.54 -12.84
C GLN A 38 -5.77 5.03 -11.93
N ILE A 39 -4.78 4.39 -12.53
CA ILE A 39 -3.48 4.14 -11.90
C ILE A 39 -2.50 5.10 -12.56
N SER A 40 -1.64 5.75 -11.79
CA SER A 40 -0.50 6.47 -12.35
C SER A 40 0.76 5.69 -12.00
N TYR A 41 1.81 5.79 -12.81
CA TYR A 41 3.10 5.24 -12.45
C TYR A 41 4.24 6.09 -12.97
N ALA A 42 5.32 6.13 -12.21
CA ALA A 42 6.51 6.91 -12.53
C ALA A 42 7.76 6.05 -12.43
N GLY A 43 8.68 6.26 -13.37
CA GLY A 43 9.97 5.57 -13.43
C GLY A 43 11.07 6.47 -13.94
N ILE A 44 12.32 6.10 -13.63
CA ILE A 44 13.49 6.75 -14.23
C ILE A 44 13.87 6.00 -15.51
N GLN A 45 13.82 6.71 -16.63
CA GLN A 45 14.25 6.21 -17.94
C GLN A 45 15.40 7.10 -18.45
N GLY A 46 16.63 6.59 -18.34
CA GLY A 46 17.83 7.38 -18.63
C GLY A 46 17.98 8.54 -17.65
N ASP A 47 17.92 9.78 -18.16
CA ASP A 47 18.05 11.01 -17.35
C ASP A 47 16.70 11.68 -17.07
N GLN A 48 15.59 10.98 -17.32
CA GLN A 48 14.24 11.50 -17.16
C GLN A 48 13.45 10.69 -16.13
N VAL A 49 12.59 11.36 -15.38
CA VAL A 49 11.41 10.76 -14.75
C VAL A 49 10.30 10.80 -15.79
N VAL A 50 9.72 9.65 -16.10
CA VAL A 50 8.61 9.50 -17.03
C VAL A 50 7.38 9.05 -16.24
N VAL A 51 6.28 9.75 -16.44
CA VAL A 51 5.01 9.51 -15.76
C VAL A 51 3.98 9.05 -16.76
N HIS A 52 3.31 7.95 -16.46
CA HIS A 52 2.21 7.41 -17.23
C HIS A 52 0.94 7.36 -16.41
N SER A 53 -0.20 7.38 -17.10
CA SER A 53 -1.51 7.07 -16.55
C SER A 53 -2.12 5.85 -17.24
N ILE A 54 -2.86 5.06 -16.48
CA ILE A 54 -3.70 3.96 -16.93
C ILE A 54 -5.13 4.30 -16.55
N GLY A 55 -5.92 4.76 -17.52
CA GLY A 55 -7.30 5.13 -17.25
C GLY A 55 -8.22 3.92 -17.09
N ALA A 56 -9.46 4.16 -16.65
CA ALA A 56 -10.47 3.14 -16.36
C ALA A 56 -10.75 2.12 -17.49
N TYR A 57 -10.42 2.42 -18.75
CA TYR A 57 -10.58 1.50 -19.89
C TYR A 57 -9.28 0.77 -20.27
N GLY A 58 -8.23 0.90 -19.46
CA GLY A 58 -6.92 0.28 -19.68
C GLY A 58 -6.05 1.00 -20.69
N GLN A 59 -6.44 2.20 -21.12
CA GLN A 59 -5.62 3.04 -21.99
C GLN A 59 -4.41 3.57 -21.22
N ILE A 60 -3.22 3.33 -21.76
CA ILE A 60 -1.95 3.80 -21.21
C ILE A 60 -1.56 5.07 -21.95
N LYS A 61 -1.19 6.11 -21.22
CA LYS A 61 -0.76 7.40 -21.78
C LYS A 61 0.44 7.92 -21.00
N GLU A 62 1.50 8.30 -21.72
CA GLU A 62 2.54 9.15 -21.14
C GLU A 62 1.94 10.53 -20.85
N GLU A 63 1.99 10.94 -19.59
CA GLU A 63 1.50 12.24 -19.14
C GLU A 63 2.60 13.29 -19.28
N ILE A 64 3.81 12.95 -18.82
CA ILE A 64 4.95 13.86 -18.84
C ILE A 64 6.28 13.11 -18.71
N SER A 65 7.33 13.72 -19.26
CA SER A 65 8.73 13.39 -18.96
C SER A 65 9.47 14.65 -18.53
N PHE A 66 10.28 14.56 -17.48
CA PHE A 66 11.11 15.67 -17.00
C PHE A 66 12.45 15.19 -16.44
N PRO A 67 13.50 16.05 -16.42
CA PRO A 67 14.81 15.60 -15.96
C PRO A 67 14.77 15.13 -14.51
N LYS A 68 15.38 13.97 -14.23
CA LYS A 68 15.37 13.36 -12.89
C LYS A 68 16.11 14.17 -11.83
N GLN A 69 16.94 15.13 -12.28
CA GLN A 69 17.82 15.90 -11.41
C GLN A 69 18.73 14.94 -10.61
N GLU A 70 18.75 15.08 -9.29
CA GLU A 70 19.55 14.26 -8.38
C GLU A 70 18.82 12.96 -7.95
N LEU A 71 17.59 12.70 -8.41
CA LEU A 71 16.90 11.45 -8.09
C LEU A 71 17.67 10.27 -8.72
N GLU A 72 18.09 9.33 -7.88
CA GLU A 72 18.74 8.08 -8.30
C GLU A 72 17.72 6.98 -8.59
N TYR A 73 16.65 6.94 -7.79
CA TYR A 73 15.46 6.11 -7.95
C TYR A 73 14.24 6.88 -7.42
N ILE A 74 13.04 6.37 -7.68
CA ILE A 74 11.79 6.90 -7.12
C ILE A 74 11.34 5.89 -6.07
N ALA A 75 11.18 6.33 -4.84
CA ALA A 75 10.54 5.56 -3.77
C ALA A 75 9.04 5.88 -3.72
N GLU A 76 8.69 7.14 -3.99
CA GLU A 76 7.32 7.61 -3.95
C GLU A 76 7.12 8.77 -4.93
N PHE A 77 5.91 8.91 -5.44
CA PHE A 77 5.52 9.91 -6.42
C PHE A 77 4.05 10.29 -6.24
N HIS A 78 3.78 11.59 -6.24
CA HIS A 78 2.43 12.12 -6.07
C HIS A 78 2.10 13.29 -6.99
N HIS A 79 0.83 13.33 -7.41
CA HIS A 79 0.24 14.53 -7.99
C HIS A 79 0.09 15.62 -6.92
N ALA A 80 0.53 16.83 -7.24
CA ALA A 80 0.32 18.00 -6.39
C ALA A 80 -0.98 18.74 -6.78
N GLN A 81 -1.53 19.51 -5.83
CA GLN A 81 -2.75 20.31 -5.97
C GLN A 81 -2.63 21.38 -7.07
N ASP A 82 -1.41 21.82 -7.37
CA ASP A 82 -1.10 22.75 -8.46
C ASP A 82 -0.93 22.06 -9.83
N LYS A 83 -1.31 20.78 -9.93
CA LYS A 83 -1.12 19.88 -11.08
C LYS A 83 0.33 19.56 -11.42
N GLY A 84 1.28 20.00 -10.58
CA GLY A 84 2.65 19.52 -10.63
C GLY A 84 2.79 18.15 -9.99
N TYR A 85 4.03 17.79 -9.72
CA TYR A 85 4.37 16.48 -9.18
C TYR A 85 5.45 16.60 -8.12
N ILE A 86 5.32 15.83 -7.04
CA ILE A 86 6.37 15.65 -6.06
C ILE A 86 6.85 14.21 -6.09
N ALA A 87 8.16 14.03 -6.02
CA ALA A 87 8.80 12.73 -6.00
C ALA A 87 9.87 12.69 -4.90
N GLY A 88 9.99 11.55 -4.23
CA GLY A 88 11.02 11.27 -3.25
C GLY A 88 11.78 9.99 -3.61
N GLY A 89 13.08 9.97 -3.34
CA GLY A 89 13.88 8.76 -3.51
C GLY A 89 15.33 8.95 -3.05
N GLY A 90 15.86 7.93 -2.38
CA GLY A 90 17.15 8.03 -1.69
C GLY A 90 17.12 9.18 -0.70
N SER A 91 18.06 10.12 -0.83
CA SER A 91 18.12 11.33 -0.01
C SER A 91 17.49 12.56 -0.68
N GLN A 92 16.80 12.42 -1.82
CA GLN A 92 16.35 13.54 -2.65
C GLN A 92 14.82 13.66 -2.72
N ILE A 93 14.32 14.88 -2.57
CA ILE A 93 12.96 15.29 -2.91
C ILE A 93 13.02 16.24 -4.10
N LEU A 94 12.11 16.08 -5.05
CA LEU A 94 11.95 16.95 -6.20
C LEU A 94 10.49 17.34 -6.38
N LYS A 95 10.22 18.65 -6.41
CA LYS A 95 8.93 19.21 -6.85
C LYS A 95 9.08 19.85 -8.22
N VAL A 96 8.19 19.48 -9.14
CA VAL A 96 8.08 20.07 -10.47
C VAL A 96 6.68 20.62 -10.72
N SER A 97 6.57 21.56 -11.64
CA SER A 97 5.29 22.07 -12.15
C SER A 97 4.58 21.07 -13.06
N GLU A 98 3.34 21.35 -13.48
CA GLU A 98 2.58 20.59 -14.49
C GLU A 98 3.35 20.41 -15.81
N LYS A 99 4.35 21.27 -16.07
CA LYS A 99 5.20 21.20 -17.27
C LYS A 99 6.58 20.59 -17.02
N GLY A 100 6.79 19.99 -15.84
CA GLY A 100 8.04 19.31 -15.52
C GLY A 100 9.21 20.25 -15.19
N GLN A 101 8.91 21.53 -14.95
CA GLN A 101 9.95 22.49 -14.55
C GLN A 101 10.20 22.37 -13.04
N LYS A 102 11.46 22.21 -12.64
CA LYS A 102 11.84 22.19 -11.22
C LYS A 102 11.38 23.48 -10.53
N GLU A 103 10.59 23.33 -9.48
CA GLU A 103 10.18 24.42 -8.61
C GLU A 103 11.08 24.49 -7.39
N TRP A 104 11.30 23.34 -6.74
CA TRP A 104 12.28 23.20 -5.66
C TRP A 104 12.73 21.75 -5.52
N GLY A 105 13.81 21.54 -4.78
CA GLY A 105 14.26 20.21 -4.37
C GLY A 105 14.96 20.29 -3.02
N TYR A 106 15.05 19.15 -2.35
CA TYR A 106 15.68 19.03 -1.04
C TYR A 106 16.56 17.78 -0.99
N ALA A 107 17.77 17.94 -0.45
CA ALA A 107 18.71 16.87 -0.23
C ALA A 107 18.88 16.65 1.27
N LEU A 108 18.48 15.48 1.77
CA LEU A 108 18.62 15.10 3.16
C LEU A 108 20.11 15.02 3.54
N GLN A 109 20.48 15.76 4.58
CA GLN A 109 21.87 15.89 5.05
C GLN A 109 22.23 14.89 6.17
N LYS A 110 21.54 13.75 6.20
CA LYS A 110 21.75 12.70 7.21
C LYS A 110 22.22 11.43 6.52
N ALA A 111 23.39 10.95 6.92
CA ALA A 111 23.98 9.72 6.37
C ALA A 111 23.10 8.50 6.68
N ASP A 112 23.13 7.50 5.80
CA ASP A 112 22.38 6.24 5.92
C ASP A 112 20.87 6.42 6.18
N SER A 113 20.33 7.50 5.59
CA SER A 113 18.93 7.87 5.69
C SER A 113 18.31 7.96 4.30
N TYR A 114 17.03 7.63 4.20
CA TYR A 114 16.28 7.73 2.95
C TYR A 114 14.88 8.29 3.20
N ILE A 115 14.35 8.96 2.18
CA ILE A 115 12.98 9.44 2.17
C ILE A 115 12.07 8.22 2.00
N ALA A 116 11.23 8.01 3.00
CA ALA A 116 10.24 6.94 3.00
C ALA A 116 8.93 7.42 2.35
N SER A 117 8.56 8.69 2.56
CA SER A 117 7.41 9.30 1.92
C SER A 117 7.50 10.83 1.90
N VAL A 118 6.83 11.47 0.94
CA VAL A 118 6.67 12.91 0.79
C VAL A 118 5.34 13.24 0.12
N ASP A 119 4.52 14.08 0.76
CA ASP A 119 3.24 14.49 0.18
C ASP A 119 2.88 15.94 0.47
N GLN A 120 1.96 16.47 -0.35
CA GLN A 120 1.33 17.75 -0.16
C GLN A 120 0.12 17.67 0.77
N LEU A 121 0.17 18.45 1.84
CA LEU A 121 -0.93 18.65 2.77
C LEU A 121 -2.02 19.53 2.13
N LYS A 122 -3.27 19.40 2.62
CA LYS A 122 -4.42 20.21 2.16
C LYS A 122 -4.24 21.73 2.28
N ASN A 123 -3.28 22.19 3.07
CA ASN A 123 -2.94 23.60 3.24
C ASN A 123 -1.80 24.07 2.31
N GLY A 124 -1.42 23.26 1.32
CA GLY A 124 -0.37 23.55 0.32
C GLY A 124 1.06 23.21 0.77
N LYS A 125 1.31 23.08 2.08
CA LYS A 125 2.61 22.65 2.63
C LYS A 125 2.92 21.22 2.23
N TYR A 126 4.19 20.82 2.37
CA TYR A 126 4.60 19.43 2.15
C TYR A 126 5.13 18.84 3.44
N ALA A 127 4.81 17.58 3.71
CA ALA A 127 5.41 16.80 4.77
C ALA A 127 6.20 15.66 4.13
N ALA A 128 7.42 15.44 4.59
CA ALA A 128 8.19 14.27 4.24
C ALA A 128 8.55 13.52 5.51
N ALA A 129 8.55 12.20 5.41
CA ALA A 129 9.11 11.33 6.40
C ALA A 129 10.33 10.61 5.86
N MET A 130 11.30 10.46 6.73
CA MET A 130 12.55 9.83 6.45
C MET A 130 12.76 8.74 7.47
N ASP A 131 13.23 7.63 6.95
CA ASP A 131 13.81 6.62 7.79
C ASP A 131 15.27 7.01 8.04
N VAL A 132 15.62 7.18 9.32
CA VAL A 132 16.97 7.58 9.75
C VAL A 132 17.52 6.59 10.79
N PRO A 133 18.85 6.42 10.87
CA PRO A 133 19.46 5.58 11.91
C PRO A 133 19.10 6.08 13.31
N GLY A 134 18.69 5.16 14.18
CA GLY A 134 18.43 5.42 15.58
C GLY A 134 19.67 5.31 16.46
N SER A 135 19.46 5.28 17.79
CA SER A 135 20.55 5.28 18.78
C SER A 135 21.24 3.92 18.95
N THR A 136 20.63 2.82 18.48
CA THR A 136 21.22 1.47 18.44
C THR A 136 21.37 0.98 17.00
N SER A 137 22.27 0.01 16.77
CA SER A 137 22.66 -0.43 15.42
C SER A 137 21.53 -1.00 14.57
N ASN A 138 20.41 -1.39 15.19
CA ASN A 138 19.25 -1.95 14.50
C ASN A 138 17.97 -1.11 14.67
N SER A 139 18.05 0.01 15.39
CA SER A 139 16.90 0.90 15.57
C SER A 139 16.81 1.88 14.41
N ARG A 140 15.60 2.11 13.91
CA ARG A 140 15.30 3.13 12.91
C ARG A 140 14.34 4.14 13.53
N LEU A 141 14.58 5.42 13.32
CA LEU A 141 13.73 6.51 13.81
C LEU A 141 12.95 7.08 12.65
N LEU A 142 11.73 7.50 12.94
CA LEU A 142 10.95 8.29 12.02
C LEU A 142 11.36 9.76 12.18
N HIS A 143 12.09 10.27 11.21
CA HIS A 143 12.40 11.69 11.08
C HIS A 143 11.38 12.32 10.14
N TRP A 144 11.02 13.58 10.38
CA TRP A 144 10.08 14.26 9.51
C TRP A 144 10.48 15.71 9.27
N ILE A 145 10.10 16.19 8.09
CA ILE A 145 10.35 17.56 7.65
C ILE A 145 9.06 18.15 7.12
N LEU A 146 8.72 19.34 7.62
CA LEU A 146 7.63 20.15 7.10
C LEU A 146 8.22 21.25 6.22
N PHE A 147 7.73 21.36 5.00
CA PHE A 147 8.10 22.38 4.04
C PHE A 147 6.95 23.38 3.84
N SER A 148 7.30 24.62 3.52
CA SER A 148 6.32 25.56 2.94
C SER A 148 5.95 25.12 1.51
N GLU A 149 4.93 25.76 0.94
CA GLU A 149 4.57 25.60 -0.49
C GLU A 149 5.77 25.82 -1.43
N ALA A 150 6.69 26.71 -1.06
CA ALA A 150 7.89 27.04 -1.82
C ALA A 150 9.12 26.17 -1.48
N GLY A 151 8.94 25.06 -0.74
CA GLY A 151 10.03 24.13 -0.40
C GLY A 151 10.97 24.62 0.71
N LYS A 152 10.61 25.65 1.47
CA LYS A 152 11.41 26.08 2.63
C LYS A 152 11.13 25.17 3.82
N VAL A 153 12.17 24.64 4.46
CA VAL A 153 12.04 23.91 5.73
C VAL A 153 11.44 24.82 6.81
N LEU A 154 10.29 24.41 7.33
CA LEU A 154 9.56 25.03 8.43
C LEU A 154 9.77 24.29 9.75
N HIS A 155 9.95 22.97 9.69
CA HIS A 155 10.27 22.10 10.80
C HIS A 155 11.09 20.92 10.31
N GLU A 156 12.02 20.45 11.13
CA GLU A 156 12.84 19.26 10.92
C GLU A 156 13.13 18.66 12.30
N GLY A 157 12.84 17.38 12.48
CA GLY A 157 13.00 16.73 13.77
C GLY A 157 12.65 15.25 13.76
N ASP A 158 13.02 14.57 14.83
CA ASP A 158 12.58 13.20 15.07
C ASP A 158 11.16 13.20 15.65
N LEU A 159 10.31 12.26 15.24
CA LEU A 159 9.00 12.06 15.84
C LEU A 159 9.16 11.29 17.14
N GLU A 160 9.00 12.00 18.25
CA GLU A 160 9.04 11.41 19.59
C GLU A 160 7.71 10.72 19.94
N GLY A 161 7.78 9.65 20.74
CA GLY A 161 6.61 9.00 21.33
C GLY A 161 6.12 7.73 20.62
N VAL A 162 6.71 7.35 19.47
CA VAL A 162 6.43 6.07 18.81
C VAL A 162 7.74 5.40 18.39
N ALA A 163 8.06 4.28 19.04
CA ALA A 163 9.13 3.39 18.60
C ALA A 163 8.54 2.31 17.66
N PHE A 164 9.28 2.03 16.58
CA PHE A 164 9.04 0.93 15.66
C PHE A 164 10.32 0.11 15.57
N ASP A 165 10.21 -1.21 15.47
CA ASP A 165 11.37 -2.03 15.12
C ASP A 165 11.66 -1.94 13.62
N ARG A 166 10.60 -1.85 12.82
CA ARG A 166 10.65 -1.55 11.39
C ARG A 166 9.52 -0.62 10.99
N ILE A 167 9.84 0.37 10.18
CA ILE A 167 8.86 1.23 9.50
C ILE A 167 8.63 0.63 8.12
N HIS A 168 7.37 0.47 7.73
CA HIS A 168 6.99 -0.17 6.46
C HIS A 168 6.46 0.85 5.47
N SER A 169 5.54 1.70 5.89
CA SER A 169 4.97 2.73 5.04
C SER A 169 4.57 3.97 5.81
N LEU A 170 4.50 5.09 5.10
CA LEU A 170 3.86 6.30 5.57
C LEU A 170 2.92 6.77 4.46
N GLN A 171 1.72 7.22 4.86
CA GLN A 171 0.73 7.75 3.94
C GLN A 171 0.05 8.96 4.55
N HIS A 172 -0.13 10.02 3.77
CA HIS A 172 -0.92 11.17 4.20
C HIS A 172 -2.39 10.78 4.43
N THR A 173 -3.08 11.59 5.23
CA THR A 173 -4.52 11.42 5.45
C THR A 173 -5.30 12.66 5.07
N SER A 174 -6.57 12.47 4.75
CA SER A 174 -7.50 13.50 4.28
C SER A 174 -7.74 14.61 5.30
N ASP A 175 -7.41 14.43 6.57
CA ASP A 175 -7.40 15.50 7.58
C ASP A 175 -6.12 16.35 7.55
N GLY A 176 -5.22 16.11 6.59
CA GLY A 176 -3.91 16.76 6.43
C GLY A 176 -2.83 16.20 7.36
N GLY A 177 -3.12 15.16 8.14
CA GLY A 177 -2.13 14.40 8.89
C GLY A 177 -1.46 13.33 8.04
N PHE A 178 -0.86 12.35 8.70
CA PHE A 178 -0.32 11.14 8.08
C PHE A 178 -0.42 9.96 9.03
N VAL A 179 -0.42 8.76 8.48
CA VAL A 179 -0.37 7.48 9.18
C VAL A 179 0.94 6.80 8.84
N VAL A 180 1.55 6.21 9.84
CA VAL A 180 2.72 5.35 9.70
C VAL A 180 2.35 3.94 10.06
N SER A 181 2.78 3.01 9.23
CA SER A 181 2.72 1.59 9.49
C SER A 181 4.11 1.03 9.75
N GLY A 182 4.17 0.00 10.57
CA GLY A 182 5.40 -0.67 10.92
C GLY A 182 5.11 -1.95 11.69
N SER A 183 6.17 -2.53 12.23
CA SER A 183 6.08 -3.70 13.09
C SER A 183 6.83 -3.49 14.40
N GLU A 184 6.31 -4.13 15.44
CA GLU A 184 6.98 -4.30 16.73
C GLU A 184 7.16 -5.80 17.01
N TYR A 185 8.35 -6.17 17.44
CA TYR A 185 8.77 -7.51 17.77
C TYR A 185 9.76 -7.48 18.94
N GLN A 186 9.41 -8.20 20.00
CA GLN A 186 10.35 -8.55 21.06
C GLN A 186 10.69 -10.03 20.96
N ASP A 187 11.93 -10.39 21.28
CA ASP A 187 12.42 -11.76 21.17
C ASP A 187 11.56 -12.71 22.04
N GLY A 188 11.00 -13.74 21.40
CA GLY A 188 10.06 -14.67 22.04
C GLY A 188 8.61 -14.18 22.18
N GLU A 189 8.27 -13.00 21.67
CA GLU A 189 6.92 -12.45 21.67
C GLU A 189 6.24 -12.50 20.28
N LYS A 190 4.94 -12.18 20.25
CA LYS A 190 4.18 -12.08 18.99
C LYS A 190 4.63 -10.84 18.21
N GLY A 191 4.73 -10.98 16.90
CA GLY A 191 4.87 -9.82 16.02
C GLY A 191 3.54 -9.05 15.98
N HIS A 192 3.63 -7.72 16.08
CA HIS A 192 2.47 -6.81 16.03
C HIS A 192 2.59 -5.85 14.85
N VAL A 193 1.46 -5.56 14.22
CA VAL A 193 1.30 -4.39 13.35
C VAL A 193 1.25 -3.16 14.23
N VAL A 194 2.07 -2.17 13.95
CA VAL A 194 1.97 -0.85 14.56
C VAL A 194 1.40 0.13 13.56
N LEU A 195 0.30 0.77 13.90
CA LEU A 195 -0.25 1.92 13.18
C LEU A 195 -0.19 3.15 14.09
N ALA A 196 0.31 4.27 13.58
CA ALA A 196 0.29 5.53 14.31
C ALA A 196 -0.18 6.68 13.41
N LYS A 197 -1.22 7.40 13.82
CA LYS A 197 -1.71 8.60 13.12
C LYS A 197 -1.16 9.83 13.78
N PHE A 198 -0.75 10.79 12.96
CA PHE A 198 -0.18 12.06 13.37
C PHE A 198 -1.01 13.22 12.83
N THR A 199 -0.98 14.35 13.53
CA THR A 199 -1.52 15.62 13.04
C THR A 199 -0.63 16.19 11.93
N PRO A 200 -1.10 17.19 11.16
CA PRO A 200 -0.26 17.91 10.20
C PRO A 200 1.01 18.54 10.79
N SER A 201 1.07 18.70 12.11
CA SER A 201 2.22 19.25 12.84
C SER A 201 3.09 18.17 13.50
N GLY A 202 2.90 16.89 13.14
CA GLY A 202 3.69 15.78 13.68
C GLY A 202 3.32 15.36 15.11
N GLN A 203 2.17 15.75 15.64
CA GLN A 203 1.74 15.27 16.97
C GLN A 203 1.02 13.94 16.85
N VAL A 204 1.30 12.97 17.72
CA VAL A 204 0.58 11.69 17.74
C VAL A 204 -0.90 11.93 18.09
N LYS A 205 -1.81 11.51 17.19
CA LYS A 205 -3.25 11.43 17.47
C LYS A 205 -3.61 10.13 18.18
N TRP A 206 -3.09 9.02 17.66
CA TRP A 206 -3.26 7.70 18.24
C TRP A 206 -2.14 6.77 17.77
N LYS A 207 -1.89 5.71 18.54
CA LYS A 207 -1.02 4.59 18.22
C LYS A 207 -1.76 3.30 18.57
N GLN A 208 -1.68 2.31 17.69
CA GLN A 208 -2.11 0.95 17.96
C GLN A 208 -0.96 -0.02 17.75
N SER A 209 -0.94 -1.07 18.56
CA SER A 209 -0.12 -2.26 18.38
C SER A 209 -1.07 -3.46 18.36
N ILE A 210 -1.16 -4.14 17.22
CA ILE A 210 -2.21 -5.09 16.90
C ILE A 210 -1.58 -6.43 16.54
N ALA A 211 -1.90 -7.48 17.31
CA ALA A 211 -1.57 -8.84 16.92
C ALA A 211 -2.58 -9.30 15.85
N VAL A 212 -2.08 -9.70 14.69
CA VAL A 212 -2.92 -10.16 13.57
C VAL A 212 -3.57 -11.51 13.88
N ALA A 213 -2.83 -12.39 14.54
CA ALA A 213 -3.27 -13.73 14.91
C ALA A 213 -2.61 -14.16 16.23
N ASP A 214 -3.12 -15.24 16.83
CA ASP A 214 -2.60 -15.71 18.11
C ASP A 214 -1.16 -16.23 18.07
N ASP A 215 -0.72 -16.70 16.90
CA ASP A 215 0.60 -17.26 16.64
C ASP A 215 1.44 -16.40 15.69
N SER A 216 1.08 -15.12 15.53
CA SER A 216 1.78 -14.23 14.59
C SER A 216 3.22 -13.94 15.01
N GLN A 217 4.14 -14.19 14.09
CA GLN A 217 5.57 -13.90 14.19
C GLN A 217 6.00 -13.15 12.93
N ASN A 218 6.98 -12.25 13.01
CA ASN A 218 7.52 -11.52 11.85
C ASN A 218 6.40 -10.96 10.94
N VAL A 219 5.72 -9.91 11.42
CA VAL A 219 4.60 -9.29 10.71
C VAL A 219 5.12 -8.14 9.85
N ASP A 220 4.72 -8.10 8.58
CA ASP A 220 5.00 -7.01 7.67
C ASP A 220 3.69 -6.39 7.16
N VAL A 221 3.68 -5.06 7.06
CA VAL A 221 2.61 -4.28 6.43
C VAL A 221 3.09 -3.89 5.04
N LEU A 222 2.35 -4.26 4.00
CA LEU A 222 2.74 -3.99 2.61
C LEU A 222 1.93 -2.85 1.98
N SER A 223 0.70 -2.62 2.43
CA SER A 223 -0.14 -1.53 1.95
C SER A 223 -1.02 -0.97 3.06
N ILE A 224 -1.27 0.33 2.98
CA ILE A 224 -2.23 1.05 3.79
C ILE A 224 -3.06 1.97 2.90
N ALA A 225 -4.30 2.21 3.28
CA ALA A 225 -5.18 3.16 2.63
C ALA A 225 -6.18 3.78 3.61
N GLU A 226 -6.52 5.05 3.40
CA GLU A 226 -7.62 5.70 4.11
C GLU A 226 -8.93 5.56 3.32
N ALA A 227 -9.99 5.08 3.97
CA ALA A 227 -11.32 5.02 3.40
C ALA A 227 -12.07 6.35 3.56
N ASN A 228 -13.20 6.49 2.85
CA ASN A 228 -13.98 7.74 2.82
C ASN A 228 -14.52 8.19 4.18
N ASP A 229 -14.68 7.26 5.13
CA ASP A 229 -15.11 7.55 6.50
C ASP A 229 -13.95 7.89 7.46
N GLY A 230 -12.71 7.92 6.94
CA GLY A 230 -11.50 8.18 7.70
C GLY A 230 -10.93 6.97 8.44
N SER A 231 -11.51 5.77 8.24
CA SER A 231 -10.89 4.52 8.68
C SER A 231 -9.61 4.23 7.88
N ILE A 232 -8.68 3.52 8.51
CA ILE A 232 -7.44 3.07 7.88
C ILE A 232 -7.51 1.57 7.72
N VAL A 233 -7.35 1.11 6.49
CA VAL A 233 -7.18 -0.31 6.17
C VAL A 233 -5.69 -0.58 5.95
N ALA A 234 -5.21 -1.74 6.40
CA ALA A 234 -3.85 -2.20 6.18
C ALA A 234 -3.87 -3.65 5.71
N ALA A 235 -2.92 -4.01 4.85
CA ALA A 235 -2.72 -5.38 4.38
C ALA A 235 -1.23 -5.75 4.39
N GLY A 236 -0.96 -7.05 4.48
CA GLY A 236 0.40 -7.56 4.50
C GLY A 236 0.44 -9.05 4.74
N TYR A 237 1.46 -9.51 5.48
CA TYR A 237 1.59 -10.91 5.86
C TYR A 237 2.20 -11.08 7.25
N TYR A 238 2.03 -12.28 7.82
CA TYR A 238 2.73 -12.72 9.01
C TYR A 238 3.21 -14.15 8.85
N ASN A 239 4.27 -14.51 9.59
CA ASN A 239 4.74 -15.88 9.69
C ASN A 239 4.14 -16.57 10.91
N HIS A 240 3.94 -17.88 10.83
CA HIS A 240 3.47 -18.70 11.94
C HIS A 240 3.99 -20.14 11.83
N PRO A 241 4.03 -20.90 12.94
CA PRO A 241 4.47 -22.28 12.92
C PRO A 241 3.66 -23.13 11.94
N ASN A 242 4.34 -24.02 11.21
CA ASN A 242 3.65 -25.01 10.38
C ASN A 242 3.25 -26.21 11.24
N PRO A 243 1.95 -26.55 11.33
CA PRO A 243 1.51 -27.69 12.13
C PRO A 243 2.04 -29.04 11.60
N ASN A 244 2.49 -29.08 10.35
CA ASN A 244 2.97 -30.29 9.68
C ASN A 244 4.50 -30.35 9.51
N ASP A 245 5.24 -29.28 9.80
CA ASP A 245 6.70 -29.22 9.66
C ASP A 245 7.29 -28.30 10.74
N PRO A 246 7.95 -28.84 11.79
CA PRO A 246 8.48 -28.01 12.87
C PRO A 246 9.68 -27.13 12.46
N ILE A 247 10.25 -27.35 11.27
CA ILE A 247 11.41 -26.59 10.78
C ILE A 247 10.96 -25.40 9.93
N ARG A 248 9.90 -25.56 9.13
CA ARG A 248 9.48 -24.54 8.16
C ARG A 248 8.27 -23.78 8.65
N TYR A 249 8.40 -22.46 8.77
CA TYR A 249 7.26 -21.59 9.05
C TYR A 249 6.39 -21.41 7.80
N LEU A 250 5.10 -21.17 8.01
CA LEU A 250 4.18 -20.73 6.97
C LEU A 250 4.04 -19.21 7.02
N THR A 251 3.64 -18.65 5.89
CA THR A 251 3.32 -17.23 5.74
C THR A 251 1.86 -17.10 5.34
N THR A 252 1.12 -16.22 6.01
CA THR A 252 -0.30 -15.98 5.75
C THR A 252 -0.55 -14.50 5.56
N GLY A 253 -1.20 -14.15 4.45
CA GLY A 253 -1.63 -12.78 4.19
C GLY A 253 -2.78 -12.36 5.11
N TYR A 254 -2.90 -11.07 5.39
CA TYR A 254 -3.98 -10.52 6.18
C TYR A 254 -4.43 -9.15 5.66
N ALA A 255 -5.61 -8.74 6.11
CA ALA A 255 -6.05 -7.35 6.13
C ALA A 255 -6.60 -7.01 7.52
N LEU A 256 -6.51 -5.74 7.91
CA LEU A 256 -7.15 -5.22 9.12
C LEU A 256 -7.67 -3.82 8.87
N SER A 257 -8.62 -3.38 9.69
CA SER A 257 -9.12 -2.02 9.66
C SER A 257 -9.22 -1.43 11.06
N VAL A 258 -8.83 -0.15 11.19
CA VAL A 258 -9.03 0.67 12.37
C VAL A 258 -9.90 1.88 12.00
N ASP A 259 -10.78 2.30 12.90
CA ASP A 259 -11.59 3.51 12.66
C ASP A 259 -10.75 4.80 12.73
N HIS A 260 -11.40 5.95 12.50
CA HIS A 260 -10.74 7.25 12.53
C HIS A 260 -10.07 7.58 13.89
N SER A 261 -10.48 6.92 14.98
CA SER A 261 -9.92 7.07 16.33
C SER A 261 -8.80 6.07 16.62
N GLY A 262 -8.53 5.15 15.69
CA GLY A 262 -7.57 4.08 15.82
C GLY A 262 -8.13 2.85 16.52
N MET A 263 -9.44 2.70 16.70
CA MET A 263 -9.98 1.47 17.31
C MET A 263 -10.08 0.37 16.25
N LEU A 264 -9.50 -0.81 16.53
CA LEU A 264 -9.59 -2.00 15.68
C LEU A 264 -11.07 -2.37 15.45
N GLN A 265 -11.47 -2.43 14.18
CA GLN A 265 -12.81 -2.84 13.76
C GLN A 265 -12.84 -4.33 13.45
N TRP A 266 -11.86 -4.80 12.68
CA TRP A 266 -11.74 -6.20 12.29
C TRP A 266 -10.30 -6.53 11.85
N THR A 267 -9.98 -7.82 11.93
CA THR A 267 -8.81 -8.43 11.31
C THR A 267 -9.30 -9.66 10.55
N SER A 268 -8.82 -9.80 9.32
CA SER A 268 -9.18 -10.88 8.42
C SER A 268 -7.93 -11.52 7.87
N VAL A 269 -7.83 -12.84 8.02
CA VAL A 269 -6.71 -13.64 7.51
C VAL A 269 -7.16 -14.41 6.28
N LEU A 270 -6.25 -14.67 5.35
CA LEU A 270 -6.56 -15.49 4.19
C LEU A 270 -6.94 -16.91 4.61
N ASP A 271 -7.80 -17.54 3.79
CA ASP A 271 -8.18 -18.94 3.97
C ASP A 271 -6.94 -19.84 4.03
N SER A 272 -6.95 -20.81 4.95
CA SER A 272 -5.82 -21.73 5.17
C SER A 272 -5.37 -22.52 3.94
N THR A 273 -6.20 -22.64 2.90
CA THR A 273 -5.85 -23.25 1.61
C THR A 273 -4.95 -22.36 0.74
N PHE A 274 -4.87 -21.06 1.05
CA PHE A 274 -3.95 -20.08 0.48
C PHE A 274 -2.70 -19.97 1.35
N ASP A 275 -1.97 -21.07 1.51
CA ASP A 275 -0.71 -21.10 2.25
C ASP A 275 0.40 -20.30 1.54
N ARG A 276 1.41 -19.86 2.29
CA ARG A 276 2.54 -19.06 1.78
C ARG A 276 2.02 -17.90 0.92
N SER A 277 1.18 -17.09 1.56
CA SER A 277 0.43 -16.00 0.93
C SER A 277 0.79 -14.63 1.49
N MET A 278 0.57 -13.61 0.68
CA MET A 278 0.78 -12.21 1.02
C MET A 278 -0.30 -11.35 0.35
N ALA A 279 -0.81 -10.35 1.07
CA ALA A 279 -1.63 -9.30 0.50
C ALA A 279 -0.74 -8.07 0.26
N ASN A 280 -0.37 -7.84 -1.00
CA ASN A 280 0.61 -6.83 -1.39
C ASN A 280 -0.01 -5.43 -1.47
N ASP A 281 -1.29 -5.34 -1.85
CA ASP A 281 -1.99 -4.07 -1.93
C ASP A 281 -3.47 -4.20 -1.55
N ILE A 282 -4.05 -3.15 -0.97
CA ILE A 282 -5.44 -3.06 -0.56
C ILE A 282 -5.98 -1.64 -0.75
N GLN A 283 -7.17 -1.53 -1.35
CA GLN A 283 -7.82 -0.24 -1.57
C GLN A 283 -9.31 -0.25 -1.21
N PRO A 284 -9.85 0.84 -0.64
CA PRO A 284 -11.28 1.03 -0.45
C PRO A 284 -12.03 0.99 -1.78
N ALA A 285 -13.20 0.35 -1.77
CA ALA A 285 -14.10 0.26 -2.91
C ALA A 285 -15.30 1.21 -2.77
N SER A 286 -15.97 1.50 -3.89
CA SER A 286 -17.10 2.43 -3.93
C SER A 286 -18.35 1.94 -3.17
N ASP A 287 -18.42 0.64 -2.86
CA ASP A 287 -19.49 0.04 -2.06
C ASP A 287 -19.22 0.08 -0.55
N GLY A 288 -18.12 0.72 -0.13
CA GLY A 288 -17.68 0.81 1.26
C GLY A 288 -16.88 -0.42 1.73
N GLY A 289 -16.76 -1.46 0.89
CA GLY A 289 -15.86 -2.58 1.13
C GLY A 289 -14.43 -2.26 0.68
N PHE A 290 -13.64 -3.30 0.48
CA PHE A 290 -12.24 -3.21 0.10
C PHE A 290 -11.91 -4.26 -0.97
N ILE A 291 -10.93 -3.96 -1.81
CA ILE A 291 -10.33 -4.95 -2.71
C ILE A 291 -8.85 -5.04 -2.41
N ALA A 292 -8.35 -6.25 -2.21
CA ALA A 292 -6.92 -6.52 -2.06
C ALA A 292 -6.41 -7.42 -3.19
N THR A 293 -5.10 -7.38 -3.42
CA THR A 293 -4.40 -8.26 -4.37
C THR A 293 -3.09 -8.73 -3.76
N GLY A 294 -2.57 -9.85 -4.26
CA GLY A 294 -1.29 -10.37 -3.79
C GLY A 294 -0.97 -11.73 -4.39
N LYS A 295 -0.23 -12.55 -3.65
CA LYS A 295 0.17 -13.90 -4.06
C LYS A 295 -0.26 -14.95 -3.06
N VAL A 296 -0.53 -16.15 -3.56
CA VAL A 296 -0.92 -17.32 -2.75
C VAL A 296 -0.24 -18.59 -3.28
N ASN A 297 -0.10 -19.59 -2.41
CA ASN A 297 0.42 -20.91 -2.72
C ASN A 297 1.81 -20.84 -3.38
N GLU A 298 2.66 -19.94 -2.90
CA GLU A 298 4.05 -19.90 -3.32
C GLU A 298 4.72 -21.24 -3.00
N ASP A 299 5.67 -21.75 -3.78
CA ASP A 299 6.45 -22.93 -3.40
C ASP A 299 7.68 -22.53 -2.59
N TRP A 300 8.32 -23.50 -1.92
CA TRP A 300 9.46 -23.22 -1.05
C TRP A 300 10.70 -22.65 -1.78
N HIS A 301 10.74 -22.70 -3.10
CA HIS A 301 11.83 -22.15 -3.91
C HIS A 301 11.48 -20.80 -4.55
N GLY A 302 10.27 -20.28 -4.37
CA GLY A 302 9.81 -19.03 -4.99
C GLY A 302 9.73 -19.10 -6.52
N THR A 303 9.55 -20.30 -7.07
CA THR A 303 9.47 -20.59 -8.51
C THR A 303 8.04 -20.74 -9.01
N VAL A 304 7.10 -21.00 -8.11
CA VAL A 304 5.67 -21.13 -8.40
C VAL A 304 4.90 -20.26 -7.43
N SER A 305 3.95 -19.49 -7.95
CA SER A 305 3.02 -18.67 -7.15
C SER A 305 1.80 -18.31 -7.99
N ARG A 306 0.68 -18.01 -7.32
CA ARG A 306 -0.55 -17.60 -7.99
C ARG A 306 -0.94 -16.21 -7.55
N GLN A 307 -1.34 -15.38 -8.51
CA GLN A 307 -1.94 -14.10 -8.20
C GLN A 307 -3.33 -14.34 -7.60
N TRP A 308 -3.68 -13.54 -6.62
CA TRP A 308 -4.96 -13.60 -5.95
C TRP A 308 -5.57 -12.20 -5.79
N VAL A 309 -6.90 -12.14 -5.82
CA VAL A 309 -7.69 -10.92 -5.65
C VAL A 309 -8.81 -11.21 -4.66
N TRP A 310 -9.04 -10.27 -3.76
CA TRP A 310 -9.92 -10.43 -2.60
C TRP A 310 -10.92 -9.30 -2.51
N GLY A 311 -12.20 -9.63 -2.48
CA GLY A 311 -13.25 -8.69 -2.12
C GLY A 311 -13.62 -8.86 -0.65
N ILE A 312 -13.51 -7.78 0.12
CA ILE A 312 -13.79 -7.71 1.55
C ILE A 312 -14.98 -6.77 1.77
N SER A 313 -15.93 -7.17 2.59
CA SER A 313 -17.04 -6.31 3.01
C SER A 313 -16.58 -5.22 4.00
N PRO A 314 -17.41 -4.19 4.26
CA PRO A 314 -17.08 -3.15 5.23
C PRO A 314 -16.77 -3.68 6.65
N ASP A 315 -17.40 -4.79 7.03
CA ASP A 315 -17.22 -5.48 8.31
C ASP A 315 -16.08 -6.53 8.30
N GLY A 316 -15.26 -6.58 7.25
CA GLY A 316 -14.08 -7.44 7.18
C GLY A 316 -14.34 -8.87 6.69
N VAL A 317 -15.58 -9.21 6.33
CA VAL A 317 -15.91 -10.55 5.84
C VAL A 317 -15.50 -10.71 4.38
N THR A 318 -14.99 -11.88 4.02
CA THR A 318 -14.70 -12.19 2.61
C THR A 318 -16.01 -12.31 1.83
N ASN A 319 -16.24 -11.38 0.90
CA ASN A 319 -17.37 -11.43 -0.03
C ASN A 319 -17.12 -12.43 -1.16
N TRP A 320 -15.91 -12.38 -1.70
CA TRP A 320 -15.45 -13.24 -2.80
C TRP A 320 -13.92 -13.25 -2.83
N SER A 321 -13.36 -14.27 -3.45
CA SER A 321 -11.95 -14.30 -3.77
C SER A 321 -11.73 -14.97 -5.12
N LYS A 322 -10.63 -14.61 -5.80
CA LYS A 322 -10.32 -15.11 -7.12
C LYS A 322 -8.83 -15.33 -7.28
N VAL A 323 -8.46 -16.57 -7.63
CA VAL A 323 -7.10 -16.90 -8.07
C VAL A 323 -6.99 -16.66 -9.58
N ILE A 324 -5.97 -15.91 -9.99
CA ILE A 324 -5.63 -15.65 -11.38
C ILE A 324 -4.41 -16.51 -11.70
N ASN A 325 -4.64 -17.61 -12.43
CA ASN A 325 -3.61 -18.56 -12.82
C ASN A 325 -3.31 -18.41 -14.31
N ARG A 326 -2.13 -17.87 -14.64
CA ARG A 326 -1.72 -17.59 -16.03
C ARG A 326 -0.38 -18.20 -16.38
N ALA A 327 0.55 -18.17 -15.42
CA ALA A 327 1.92 -18.63 -15.56
C ALA A 327 2.34 -19.46 -14.35
N ASN A 328 3.61 -19.90 -14.30
CA ASN A 328 4.11 -20.62 -13.13
C ASN A 328 4.29 -19.68 -11.95
N TYR A 329 4.84 -18.49 -12.19
CA TYR A 329 5.04 -17.46 -11.19
C TYR A 329 4.12 -16.27 -11.47
N ASN A 330 3.21 -15.96 -10.54
CA ASN A 330 2.31 -14.81 -10.63
C ASN A 330 2.16 -14.15 -9.27
N ALA A 331 2.25 -12.83 -9.23
CA ALA A 331 1.92 -12.04 -8.06
C ALA A 331 0.98 -10.89 -8.44
N GLY A 332 0.07 -10.54 -7.54
CA GLY A 332 -0.65 -9.28 -7.60
C GLY A 332 0.22 -8.19 -6.99
N GLU A 333 0.37 -7.06 -7.67
CA GLU A 333 1.24 -5.96 -7.25
C GLU A 333 0.44 -4.73 -6.82
N PHE A 334 -0.64 -4.43 -7.56
CA PHE A 334 -1.43 -3.21 -7.34
C PHE A 334 -2.90 -3.43 -7.69
N VAL A 335 -3.81 -2.87 -6.91
CA VAL A 335 -5.25 -2.94 -7.13
C VAL A 335 -5.90 -1.57 -7.10
N GLN A 336 -6.70 -1.27 -8.12
CA GLN A 336 -7.46 -0.02 -8.20
C GLN A 336 -8.93 -0.32 -8.45
N PRO A 337 -9.77 -0.30 -7.39
CA PRO A 337 -11.21 -0.23 -7.54
C PRO A 337 -11.60 1.03 -8.32
N LEU A 338 -12.54 0.88 -9.26
CA LEU A 338 -13.08 1.96 -10.07
C LEU A 338 -14.50 2.30 -9.61
N GLN A 339 -14.92 3.56 -9.77
CA GLN A 339 -16.25 4.04 -9.38
C GLN A 339 -17.41 3.31 -10.08
N ASN A 340 -17.18 2.68 -11.22
CA ASN A 340 -18.19 1.89 -11.93
C ASN A 340 -18.28 0.42 -11.43
N GLY A 341 -17.61 0.11 -10.31
CA GLY A 341 -17.53 -1.21 -9.69
C GLY A 341 -16.52 -2.16 -10.34
N GLN A 342 -15.89 -1.79 -11.45
CA GLN A 342 -14.81 -2.59 -12.06
C GLN A 342 -13.51 -2.42 -11.27
N THR A 343 -12.52 -3.26 -11.58
CA THR A 343 -11.21 -3.20 -10.92
C THR A 343 -10.10 -3.25 -11.96
N LEU A 344 -9.11 -2.35 -11.86
CA LEU A 344 -7.83 -2.52 -12.54
C LEU A 344 -6.87 -3.24 -11.59
N LEU A 345 -6.10 -4.16 -12.14
CA LEU A 345 -5.05 -4.86 -11.41
C LEU A 345 -3.76 -4.78 -12.19
N ILE A 346 -2.69 -4.54 -11.47
CA ILE A 346 -1.33 -4.77 -11.97
C ILE A 346 -0.82 -6.01 -11.25
N GLY A 347 -0.31 -6.95 -12.02
CA GLY A 347 0.30 -8.16 -11.50
C GLY A 347 1.40 -8.64 -12.44
N THR A 348 2.06 -9.71 -12.06
CA THR A 348 3.13 -10.33 -12.84
C THR A 348 2.70 -11.68 -13.40
N ALA A 349 3.30 -12.06 -14.52
CA ALA A 349 3.28 -13.42 -15.06
C ALA A 349 4.70 -13.74 -15.54
N ASP A 350 5.35 -14.72 -14.89
CA ASP A 350 6.77 -15.06 -15.04
C ASP A 350 7.70 -13.82 -15.01
N GLY A 351 7.42 -12.92 -14.06
CA GLY A 351 8.20 -11.70 -13.82
C GLY A 351 7.85 -10.50 -14.71
N SER A 352 7.03 -10.67 -15.75
CA SER A 352 6.60 -9.56 -16.61
C SER A 352 5.31 -8.92 -16.10
N TYR A 353 5.24 -7.60 -16.04
CA TYR A 353 4.03 -6.87 -15.64
C TYR A 353 2.88 -7.06 -16.62
N LYS A 354 1.67 -7.05 -16.06
CA LYS A 354 0.40 -7.27 -16.75
C LYS A 354 -0.65 -6.36 -16.18
N LEU A 355 -1.37 -5.68 -17.08
CA LEU A 355 -2.59 -4.97 -16.74
C LEU A 355 -3.78 -5.90 -16.94
N MET A 356 -4.60 -6.04 -15.90
CA MET A 356 -5.87 -6.74 -15.99
C MET A 356 -7.01 -5.79 -15.66
N LYS A 357 -8.17 -6.10 -16.24
CA LYS A 357 -9.42 -5.48 -15.87
C LYS A 357 -10.41 -6.55 -15.46
N LEU A 358 -11.00 -6.38 -14.28
CA LEU A 358 -12.10 -7.20 -13.79
C LEU A 358 -13.41 -6.44 -13.91
N ASP A 359 -14.50 -7.16 -14.15
CA ASP A 359 -15.85 -6.59 -14.07
C ASP A 359 -16.26 -6.31 -12.61
N ALA A 360 -17.48 -5.79 -12.44
CA ALA A 360 -18.03 -5.67 -11.10
C ALA A 360 -18.51 -7.04 -10.61
N ALA A 361 -18.10 -7.41 -9.40
CA ALA A 361 -18.57 -8.63 -8.75
C ALA A 361 -20.11 -8.67 -8.69
N GLY A 362 -20.67 -9.88 -8.81
CA GLY A 362 -22.12 -10.08 -8.64
C GLY A 362 -23.03 -9.73 -9.83
N ARG A 363 -22.52 -9.44 -11.04
CA ARG A 363 -23.39 -9.33 -12.22
C ARG A 363 -23.89 -10.71 -12.67
N GLN A 364 -25.19 -10.98 -12.50
CA GLN A 364 -25.91 -11.89 -13.39
C GLN A 364 -26.19 -11.13 -14.69
N ASN A 365 -25.94 -11.79 -15.84
CA ASN A 365 -26.36 -11.29 -17.16
C ASN A 365 -27.87 -11.16 -17.24
#